data_AF-A0A953M3D1-F1
#
_entry.id   AF-A0A953M3D1-F1
#
_cell.length_a   1.000
_cell.length_b   1.000
_cell.length_c   1.000
_cell.angle_alpha   90.00
_cell.angle_beta   90.00
_cell.angle_gamma   90.00
#
_symmetry.space_group_name_H-M   'P 1'
#
loop_
_entity.id
_entity.type
_entity.pdbx_description
1 polymer ?
#
loop_
_entity_poly.entity_id
_entity_poly.type
_entity_poly.pdbx_seq_one_letter_code
_entity_poly.pdbx_strand_id
1 'polypeptide(L)'
;MICSTPLHYLEQAEESVCSFCGETEPGHIRCPRGHFICDACHNKEAVKIIEDFSLATSSRDPLEIAEVMMSHPDLPMLGCQHAYIAGGALMAAIKNAGHPGITDGEIREVFRRTETQAHGGYCGLTGVCGVTPAIGACFAVLTGSKCGKDEEQRVTMEAANRVSDAITGLTGPSCCKAYVRTALETAVEYLQESRGLTLGRSSVPACRYPSKHPHGCREGRCPYFGGSVFVGAFATSPPETGSLSLKTAPQQSVPGKGIENLVQRARELGADKAKTISTDTVAVEEWVRWKCLYGCPFHGKDAYHPPCAPDAESTKKVMKEYSTAILMNSSKGKSLTEAAVRLEGEAYQAGYYKAFALTALSSGPAGAT
;
A
#
# COMPACT_ATOMS: atom_id res chain seq x y z
N MET A 1 8.80 -13.83 -24.31
CA MET A 1 9.10 -12.55 -25.01
C MET A 1 9.21 -12.83 -26.51
N ILE A 2 8.74 -11.92 -27.38
CA ILE A 2 8.79 -12.12 -28.86
C ILE A 2 10.04 -11.49 -29.49
N CYS A 3 10.39 -10.23 -29.17
CA CYS A 3 11.48 -9.52 -29.89
C CYS A 3 12.45 -8.73 -29.01
N SER A 4 12.45 -8.97 -27.69
CA SER A 4 13.40 -8.43 -26.70
C SER A 4 13.51 -6.89 -26.64
N THR A 5 12.63 -6.16 -27.30
CA THR A 5 12.59 -4.69 -27.27
C THR A 5 11.92 -4.22 -25.97
N PRO A 6 12.43 -3.17 -25.30
CA PRO A 6 11.78 -2.59 -24.12
C PRO A 6 10.31 -2.28 -24.38
N LEU A 7 9.45 -2.63 -23.42
CA LEU A 7 8.01 -2.43 -23.51
C LEU A 7 7.64 -0.98 -23.15
N HIS A 8 6.62 -0.44 -23.81
CA HIS A 8 6.01 0.84 -23.47
C HIS A 8 4.84 0.60 -22.51
N TYR A 9 4.80 1.38 -21.44
CA TYR A 9 3.71 1.38 -20.46
C TYR A 9 2.82 2.59 -20.75
N LEU A 10 1.56 2.34 -21.08
CA LEU A 10 0.60 3.34 -21.53
C LEU A 10 -0.21 3.88 -20.36
N GLU A 11 -0.63 5.15 -20.45
CA GLU A 11 -1.54 5.76 -19.48
C GLU A 11 -2.99 5.36 -19.70
N GLN A 12 -3.36 5.09 -20.95
CA GLN A 12 -4.69 4.63 -21.36
C GLN A 12 -4.53 3.31 -22.11
N ALA A 13 -5.48 2.40 -21.91
CA ALA A 13 -5.49 1.14 -22.65
C ALA A 13 -5.73 1.39 -24.14
N GLU A 14 -4.99 0.67 -24.97
CA GLU A 14 -5.22 0.62 -26.42
C GLU A 14 -5.66 -0.79 -26.82
N GLU A 15 -6.56 -0.91 -27.79
CA GLU A 15 -6.90 -2.21 -28.36
C GLU A 15 -5.67 -2.83 -29.02
N SER A 16 -5.38 -4.08 -28.65
CA SER A 16 -4.24 -4.82 -29.16
C SER A 16 -4.64 -6.24 -29.52
N VAL A 17 -4.10 -6.74 -30.63
CA VAL A 17 -4.34 -8.10 -31.11
C VAL A 17 -3.23 -9.02 -30.59
N CYS A 18 -3.61 -10.07 -29.89
CA CYS A 18 -2.66 -11.05 -29.34
C CYS A 18 -1.92 -11.77 -30.48
N SER A 19 -0.60 -11.75 -30.45
CA SER A 19 0.27 -12.40 -31.45
C SER A 19 0.22 -13.94 -31.41
N PHE A 20 -0.42 -14.53 -30.39
CA PHE A 20 -0.53 -15.99 -30.22
C PHE A 20 -1.92 -16.52 -30.53
N CYS A 21 -2.97 -15.96 -29.93
CA CYS A 21 -4.34 -16.45 -30.12
C CYS A 21 -5.18 -15.61 -31.10
N GLY A 22 -4.73 -14.41 -31.47
CA GLY A 22 -5.48 -13.51 -32.36
C GLY A 22 -6.64 -12.76 -31.72
N GLU A 23 -6.92 -12.98 -30.43
CA GLU A 23 -7.96 -12.23 -29.70
C GLU A 23 -7.56 -10.76 -29.52
N THR A 24 -8.56 -9.87 -29.58
CA THR A 24 -8.40 -8.43 -29.35
C THR A 24 -8.84 -8.08 -27.94
N GLU A 25 -7.95 -7.44 -27.18
CA GLU A 25 -8.27 -6.95 -25.83
C GLU A 25 -7.53 -5.62 -25.54
N PRO A 26 -8.04 -4.80 -24.61
CA PRO A 26 -7.36 -3.57 -24.19
C PRO A 26 -6.09 -3.87 -23.39
N GLY A 27 -4.95 -3.33 -23.84
CA GLY A 27 -3.64 -3.51 -23.20
C GLY A 27 -3.03 -2.19 -22.73
N HIS A 28 -2.40 -2.21 -21.55
CA HIS A 28 -1.62 -1.07 -21.01
C HIS A 28 -0.10 -1.22 -21.25
N ILE A 29 0.33 -2.35 -21.82
CA ILE A 29 1.74 -2.67 -22.06
C ILE A 29 1.87 -3.12 -23.50
N ARG A 30 2.72 -2.43 -24.27
CA ARG A 30 2.87 -2.70 -25.71
C ARG A 30 4.33 -2.80 -26.10
N CYS A 31 4.63 -3.68 -27.05
CA CYS A 31 5.89 -3.65 -27.76
C CYS A 31 5.85 -2.58 -28.88
N PRO A 32 6.86 -1.70 -29.00
CA PRO A 32 6.91 -0.71 -30.09
C PRO A 32 6.95 -1.34 -31.49
N ARG A 33 7.28 -2.64 -31.60
CA ARG A 33 7.22 -3.42 -32.85
C ARG A 33 5.84 -4.02 -33.15
N GLY A 34 4.82 -3.69 -32.36
CA GLY A 34 3.43 -4.15 -32.55
C GLY A 34 3.11 -5.50 -31.91
N HIS A 35 4.05 -6.14 -31.22
CA HIS A 35 3.77 -7.37 -30.48
C HIS A 35 2.95 -7.11 -29.22
N PHE A 36 1.94 -7.95 -29.01
CA PHE A 36 1.12 -7.99 -27.82
C PHE A 36 0.80 -9.45 -27.49
N ILE A 37 0.76 -9.79 -26.21
CA ILE A 37 0.41 -11.13 -25.72
C ILE A 37 -0.67 -10.90 -24.66
N CYS A 38 -1.86 -11.45 -24.88
CA CYS A 38 -2.93 -11.37 -23.90
C CYS A 38 -2.55 -12.06 -22.59
N ASP A 39 -3.17 -11.68 -21.49
CA ASP A 39 -2.84 -12.24 -20.17
C ASP A 39 -3.02 -13.77 -20.13
N ALA A 40 -4.05 -14.29 -20.81
CA ALA A 40 -4.26 -15.73 -20.94
C ALA A 40 -3.06 -16.43 -21.61
N CYS A 41 -2.58 -15.93 -22.75
CA CYS A 41 -1.41 -16.51 -23.42
C CYS A 41 -0.11 -16.27 -22.65
N HIS A 42 0.03 -15.13 -21.99
CA HIS A 42 1.21 -14.76 -21.21
C HIS A 42 1.37 -15.64 -19.97
N ASN A 43 0.26 -16.05 -19.35
CA ASN A 43 0.26 -16.83 -18.12
C ASN A 43 0.21 -18.34 -18.36
N LYS A 44 -0.30 -18.81 -19.50
CA LYS A 44 -0.65 -20.22 -19.74
C LYS A 44 0.43 -21.23 -19.31
N GLU A 45 1.65 -21.11 -19.81
CA GLU A 45 2.72 -22.07 -19.52
C GLU A 45 3.24 -21.92 -18.08
N ALA A 46 3.45 -20.69 -17.65
CA ALA A 46 3.95 -20.38 -16.31
C ALA A 46 2.99 -20.86 -15.20
N VAL A 47 1.70 -20.59 -15.35
CA VAL A 47 0.67 -20.98 -14.38
C VAL A 47 0.57 -22.50 -14.30
N LYS A 48 0.66 -23.20 -15.44
CA LYS A 48 0.68 -24.67 -15.44
C LYS A 48 1.87 -25.23 -14.66
N ILE A 49 3.08 -24.67 -14.85
CA ILE A 49 4.28 -25.10 -14.10
C ILE A 49 4.07 -24.88 -12.59
N ILE A 50 3.52 -23.71 -12.21
CA ILE A 50 3.26 -23.36 -10.82
C ILE A 50 2.20 -24.31 -10.22
N GLU A 51 1.11 -24.58 -10.94
CA GLU A 51 0.06 -25.51 -10.50
C GLU A 51 0.62 -26.92 -10.32
N ASP A 52 1.26 -27.48 -11.35
CA ASP A 52 1.83 -28.84 -11.31
C ASP A 52 2.77 -28.99 -10.09
N PHE A 53 3.61 -27.99 -9.82
CA PHE A 53 4.49 -27.99 -8.65
C PHE A 53 3.72 -27.88 -7.32
N SER A 54 2.74 -26.97 -7.22
CA SER A 54 1.90 -26.82 -6.02
C SER A 54 1.17 -28.11 -5.65
N LEU A 55 0.75 -28.88 -6.64
CA LEU A 55 0.05 -30.14 -6.43
C LEU A 55 1.02 -31.27 -6.00
N ALA A 56 2.22 -31.30 -6.58
CA ALA A 56 3.19 -32.37 -6.39
C ALA A 56 4.13 -32.21 -5.17
N THR A 57 4.37 -30.99 -4.69
CA THR A 57 5.28 -30.74 -3.57
C THR A 57 4.79 -31.39 -2.26
N SER A 58 5.73 -31.87 -1.45
CA SER A 58 5.47 -32.41 -0.11
C SER A 58 5.95 -31.49 1.03
N SER A 59 6.53 -30.33 0.71
CA SER A 59 7.01 -29.40 1.74
C SER A 59 5.82 -28.80 2.52
N ARG A 60 6.05 -28.55 3.80
CA ARG A 60 5.10 -27.89 4.72
C ARG A 60 5.41 -26.41 4.92
N ASP A 61 6.40 -25.91 4.21
CA ASP A 61 6.90 -24.55 4.31
C ASP A 61 6.55 -23.76 3.04
N PRO A 62 5.66 -22.76 3.13
CA PRO A 62 5.25 -22.01 1.96
C PRO A 62 6.39 -21.17 1.35
N LEU A 63 7.36 -20.70 2.15
CA LEU A 63 8.50 -19.94 1.62
C LEU A 63 9.45 -20.85 0.83
N GLU A 64 9.71 -22.06 1.32
CA GLU A 64 10.51 -23.05 0.60
C GLU A 64 9.87 -23.38 -0.76
N ILE A 65 8.56 -23.67 -0.75
CA ILE A 65 7.79 -23.96 -1.97
C ILE A 65 7.88 -22.79 -2.96
N ALA A 66 7.67 -21.56 -2.47
CA ALA A 66 7.73 -20.38 -3.31
C ALA A 66 9.13 -20.11 -3.87
N GLU A 67 10.20 -20.31 -3.09
CA GLU A 67 11.57 -20.12 -3.56
C GLU A 67 11.95 -21.11 -4.67
N VAL A 68 11.49 -22.36 -4.58
CA VAL A 68 11.71 -23.35 -5.64
C VAL A 68 10.99 -22.90 -6.92
N MET A 69 9.70 -22.57 -6.83
CA MET A 69 8.95 -22.06 -7.99
C MET A 69 9.61 -20.82 -8.59
N MET A 70 9.91 -19.80 -7.78
CA MET A 70 10.52 -18.54 -8.21
C MET A 70 11.90 -18.70 -8.84
N SER A 71 12.56 -19.84 -8.66
CA SER A 71 13.85 -20.17 -9.25
C SER A 71 13.78 -20.80 -10.63
N HIS A 72 12.59 -21.21 -11.06
CA HIS A 72 12.37 -21.84 -12.35
C HIS A 72 12.77 -20.89 -13.50
N PRO A 73 13.57 -21.35 -14.48
CA PRO A 73 14.11 -20.49 -15.53
C PRO A 73 13.04 -19.86 -16.43
N ASP A 74 11.92 -20.56 -16.62
CA ASP A 74 10.80 -20.08 -17.46
C ASP A 74 9.85 -19.13 -16.72
N LEU A 75 10.02 -18.93 -15.40
CA LEU A 75 9.25 -17.94 -14.66
C LEU A 75 9.94 -16.57 -14.69
N PRO A 76 9.21 -15.49 -15.01
CA PRO A 76 9.82 -14.17 -15.14
C PRO A 76 10.30 -13.63 -13.79
N MET A 77 11.17 -12.62 -13.84
CA MET A 77 11.63 -11.92 -12.63
C MET A 77 10.50 -11.11 -11.96
N LEU A 78 9.67 -10.47 -12.78
CA LEU A 78 8.51 -9.68 -12.37
C LEU A 78 7.30 -10.13 -13.19
N GLY A 79 6.11 -10.14 -12.59
CA GLY A 79 4.88 -10.47 -13.28
C GLY A 79 3.82 -11.08 -12.37
N CYS A 80 2.59 -11.11 -12.89
CA CYS A 80 1.40 -11.62 -12.21
C CYS A 80 1.47 -13.11 -11.84
N GLN A 81 2.37 -13.88 -12.49
CA GLN A 81 2.68 -15.27 -12.13
C GLN A 81 3.01 -15.43 -10.64
N HIS A 82 3.59 -14.39 -10.02
CA HIS A 82 3.96 -14.40 -8.60
C HIS A 82 2.74 -14.42 -7.66
N ALA A 83 1.57 -13.96 -8.10
CA ALA A 83 0.33 -14.09 -7.33
C ALA A 83 -0.06 -15.58 -7.21
N TYR A 84 0.05 -16.34 -8.29
CA TYR A 84 -0.17 -17.79 -8.29
C TYR A 84 0.87 -18.53 -7.46
N ILE A 85 2.14 -18.13 -7.52
CA ILE A 85 3.19 -18.69 -6.66
C ILE A 85 2.82 -18.53 -5.18
N ALA A 86 2.43 -17.32 -4.76
CA ALA A 86 2.06 -17.08 -3.37
C ALA A 86 0.85 -17.92 -2.94
N GLY A 87 -0.22 -17.91 -3.75
CA GLY A 87 -1.44 -18.67 -3.43
C GLY A 87 -1.21 -20.18 -3.43
N GLY A 88 -0.52 -20.69 -4.45
CA GLY A 88 -0.20 -22.10 -4.59
C GLY A 88 0.75 -22.60 -3.51
N ALA A 89 1.75 -21.81 -3.13
CA ALA A 89 2.69 -22.18 -2.07
C ALA A 89 2.02 -22.24 -0.69
N LEU A 90 1.18 -21.25 -0.36
CA LEU A 90 0.45 -21.24 0.91
C LEU A 90 -0.51 -22.42 1.02
N MET A 91 -1.33 -22.65 -0.01
CA MET A 91 -2.32 -23.75 0.02
C MET A 91 -1.67 -25.13 0.00
N ALA A 92 -0.58 -25.31 -0.75
CA ALA A 92 0.19 -26.55 -0.73
C ALA A 92 0.79 -26.84 0.65
N ALA A 93 1.37 -25.83 1.32
CA ALA A 93 1.88 -25.98 2.67
C ALA A 93 0.76 -26.34 3.68
N ILE A 94 -0.42 -25.72 3.56
CA ILE A 94 -1.59 -26.04 4.41
C ILE A 94 -2.08 -27.47 4.18
N LYS A 95 -2.19 -27.90 2.92
CA LYS A 95 -2.52 -29.29 2.54
C LYS A 95 -1.54 -30.27 3.19
N ASN A 96 -0.24 -30.01 3.03
CA ASN A 96 0.83 -30.89 3.51
C ASN A 96 0.99 -30.85 5.04
N ALA A 97 0.50 -29.80 5.70
CA ALA A 97 0.38 -29.75 7.15
C ALA A 97 -0.77 -30.61 7.71
N GLY A 98 -1.56 -31.26 6.84
CA GLY A 98 -2.61 -32.19 7.21
C GLY A 98 -3.97 -31.54 7.46
N HIS A 99 -4.22 -30.34 6.92
CA HIS A 99 -5.51 -29.69 7.07
C HIS A 99 -6.60 -30.48 6.32
N PRO A 100 -7.67 -30.95 6.99
CA PRO A 100 -8.62 -31.92 6.40
C PRO A 100 -9.47 -31.33 5.27
N GLY A 101 -9.63 -30.01 5.25
CA GLY A 101 -10.45 -29.31 4.24
C GLY A 101 -9.68 -28.78 3.04
N ILE A 102 -8.36 -28.98 2.95
CA ILE A 102 -7.58 -28.50 1.80
C ILE A 102 -7.07 -29.69 1.00
N THR A 103 -7.50 -29.78 -0.25
CA THR A 103 -7.04 -30.76 -1.24
C THR A 103 -6.50 -30.07 -2.49
N ASP A 104 -6.13 -30.85 -3.50
CA ASP A 104 -5.80 -30.33 -4.83
C ASP A 104 -6.95 -29.51 -5.46
N GLY A 105 -8.20 -29.80 -5.09
CA GLY A 105 -9.35 -29.03 -5.53
C GLY A 105 -9.33 -27.58 -5.01
N GLU A 106 -9.05 -27.40 -3.73
CA GLU A 106 -8.97 -26.09 -3.08
C GLU A 106 -7.78 -25.28 -3.58
N ILE A 107 -6.65 -25.94 -3.90
CA ILE A 107 -5.53 -25.28 -4.58
C ILE A 107 -6.01 -24.71 -5.91
N ARG A 108 -6.65 -25.52 -6.76
CA ARG A 108 -7.16 -25.06 -8.08
C ARG A 108 -8.19 -23.95 -7.97
N GLU A 109 -9.04 -23.99 -6.96
CA GLU A 109 -10.01 -22.92 -6.70
C GLU A 109 -9.31 -21.59 -6.38
N VAL A 110 -8.21 -21.60 -5.64
CA VAL A 110 -7.39 -20.39 -5.43
C VAL A 110 -6.78 -19.89 -6.74
N PHE A 111 -6.30 -20.78 -7.61
CA PHE A 111 -5.79 -20.38 -8.93
C PHE A 111 -6.88 -19.73 -9.79
N ARG A 112 -8.08 -20.32 -9.82
CA ARG A 112 -9.24 -19.77 -10.54
C ARG A 112 -9.64 -18.39 -9.99
N ARG A 113 -9.65 -18.20 -8.67
CA ARG A 113 -9.87 -16.89 -8.05
C ARG A 113 -8.72 -15.91 -8.28
N THR A 114 -7.52 -16.40 -8.60
CA THR A 114 -6.34 -15.58 -8.86
C THR A 114 -6.31 -15.02 -10.27
N GLU A 115 -6.94 -15.71 -11.22
CA GLU A 115 -6.96 -15.33 -12.63
C GLU A 115 -7.47 -13.91 -12.90
N THR A 116 -8.51 -13.48 -12.20
CA THR A 116 -9.14 -12.16 -12.41
C THR A 116 -8.26 -10.96 -12.06
N GLN A 117 -7.24 -11.15 -11.23
CA GLN A 117 -6.30 -10.09 -10.80
C GLN A 117 -4.89 -10.29 -11.35
N ALA A 118 -4.64 -11.40 -12.04
CA ALA A 118 -3.31 -11.77 -12.51
C ALA A 118 -3.02 -11.18 -13.90
N HIS A 119 -3.27 -9.89 -14.09
CA HIS A 119 -2.97 -9.18 -15.34
C HIS A 119 -1.74 -8.29 -15.24
N GLY A 120 -1.15 -7.98 -16.40
CA GLY A 120 0.02 -7.11 -16.51
C GLY A 120 -0.16 -5.76 -15.81
N GLY A 121 0.83 -5.35 -15.01
CA GLY A 121 0.84 -4.05 -14.35
C GLY A 121 -0.17 -3.85 -13.21
N TYR A 122 -0.88 -4.90 -12.77
CA TYR A 122 -1.97 -4.84 -11.78
C TYR A 122 -1.70 -3.86 -10.63
N CYS A 123 -0.56 -3.99 -9.93
CA CYS A 123 -0.21 -3.15 -8.79
C CYS A 123 -0.12 -1.65 -9.10
N GLY A 124 0.42 -1.29 -10.27
CA GLY A 124 0.54 0.11 -10.68
C GLY A 124 -0.76 0.70 -11.22
N LEU A 125 -1.68 -0.17 -11.68
CA LEU A 125 -2.95 0.24 -12.28
C LEU A 125 -4.09 0.32 -11.25
N THR A 126 -4.07 -0.54 -10.22
CA THR A 126 -5.17 -0.69 -9.26
C THR A 126 -4.81 -0.23 -7.84
N GLY A 127 -3.53 0.03 -7.57
CA GLY A 127 -3.04 0.40 -6.24
C GLY A 127 -2.94 -0.78 -5.26
N VAL A 128 -3.19 -2.02 -5.70
CA VAL A 128 -3.09 -3.24 -4.87
C VAL A 128 -2.20 -4.25 -5.56
N CYS A 129 -1.25 -4.88 -4.86
CA CYS A 129 -0.45 -5.96 -5.44
C CYS A 129 -1.31 -7.19 -5.69
N GLY A 130 -1.15 -7.87 -6.84
CA GLY A 130 -1.92 -9.08 -7.16
C GLY A 130 -1.69 -10.26 -6.19
N VAL A 131 -0.59 -10.24 -5.45
CA VAL A 131 -0.31 -11.18 -4.35
C VAL A 131 -1.32 -11.03 -3.21
N THR A 132 -1.75 -9.80 -2.91
CA THR A 132 -2.71 -9.50 -1.82
C THR A 132 -4.05 -10.24 -1.99
N PRO A 133 -4.81 -10.07 -3.09
CA PRO A 133 -6.04 -10.82 -3.30
C PRO A 133 -5.81 -12.31 -3.51
N ALA A 134 -4.63 -12.76 -3.96
CA ALA A 134 -4.31 -14.20 -4.01
C ALA A 134 -4.22 -14.82 -2.59
N ILE A 135 -3.56 -14.15 -1.65
CA ILE A 135 -3.57 -14.57 -0.24
C ILE A 135 -4.98 -14.47 0.36
N GLY A 136 -5.71 -13.39 0.05
CA GLY A 136 -7.12 -13.27 0.43
C GLY A 136 -7.96 -14.46 -0.08
N ALA A 137 -7.74 -14.91 -1.31
CA ALA A 137 -8.41 -16.09 -1.87
C ALA A 137 -8.05 -17.37 -1.09
N CYS A 138 -6.80 -17.54 -0.65
CA CYS A 138 -6.42 -18.65 0.23
C CYS A 138 -7.22 -18.65 1.53
N PHE A 139 -7.28 -17.52 2.23
CA PHE A 139 -8.06 -17.40 3.47
C PHE A 139 -9.55 -17.60 3.23
N ALA A 140 -10.08 -17.11 2.11
CA ALA A 140 -11.48 -17.29 1.76
C ALA A 140 -11.83 -18.77 1.54
N VAL A 141 -10.97 -19.51 0.82
CA VAL A 141 -11.12 -20.95 0.61
C VAL A 141 -10.98 -21.72 1.93
N LEU A 142 -9.94 -21.39 2.72
CA LEU A 142 -9.68 -22.03 4.00
C LEU A 142 -10.82 -21.86 5.00
N THR A 143 -11.44 -20.67 5.05
CA THR A 143 -12.49 -20.35 6.01
C THR A 143 -13.90 -20.63 5.50
N GLY A 144 -14.07 -20.90 4.21
CA GLY A 144 -15.40 -20.97 3.59
C GLY A 144 -16.12 -19.61 3.51
N SER A 145 -15.36 -18.52 3.47
CA SER A 145 -15.87 -17.15 3.39
C SER A 145 -16.67 -16.91 2.10
N LYS A 146 -17.77 -16.18 2.24
CA LYS A 146 -18.67 -15.73 1.17
C LYS A 146 -19.47 -14.52 1.63
N CYS A 147 -20.10 -13.81 0.69
CA CYS A 147 -20.95 -12.66 1.01
C CYS A 147 -22.01 -13.04 2.06
N GLY A 148 -22.17 -12.21 3.09
CA GLY A 148 -23.11 -12.44 4.19
C GLY A 148 -22.56 -13.32 5.33
N LYS A 149 -21.28 -13.66 5.31
CA LYS A 149 -20.57 -14.23 6.47
C LYS A 149 -19.88 -13.12 7.25
N ASP A 150 -19.99 -13.13 8.58
CA ASP A 150 -19.39 -12.09 9.42
C ASP A 150 -17.92 -12.39 9.70
N GLU A 151 -17.65 -13.40 10.51
CA GLU A 151 -16.31 -13.69 11.03
C GLU A 151 -15.36 -14.23 9.95
N GLU A 152 -15.83 -15.09 9.04
CA GLU A 152 -15.02 -15.62 7.94
C GLU A 152 -14.62 -14.53 6.94
N GLN A 153 -15.52 -13.58 6.68
CA GLN A 153 -15.24 -12.43 5.82
C GLN A 153 -14.26 -11.48 6.49
N ARG A 154 -14.45 -11.18 7.79
CA ARG A 154 -13.53 -10.37 8.57
C ARG A 154 -12.12 -10.94 8.55
N VAL A 155 -11.95 -12.24 8.82
CA VAL A 155 -10.64 -12.91 8.81
C VAL A 155 -10.01 -12.87 7.41
N THR A 156 -10.80 -13.10 6.37
CA THR A 156 -10.32 -13.03 4.98
C THR A 156 -9.81 -11.63 4.63
N MET A 157 -10.58 -10.59 4.96
CA MET A 157 -10.23 -9.21 4.64
C MET A 157 -9.06 -8.70 5.49
N GLU A 158 -8.97 -9.13 6.75
CA GLU A 158 -7.84 -8.82 7.63
C GLU A 158 -6.53 -9.41 7.09
N ALA A 159 -6.54 -10.64 6.58
CA ALA A 159 -5.37 -11.23 5.93
C ALA A 159 -4.90 -10.39 4.73
N ALA A 160 -5.83 -9.97 3.87
CA ALA A 160 -5.54 -9.11 2.73
C ALA A 160 -4.99 -7.74 3.17
N ASN A 161 -5.59 -7.12 4.19
CA ASN A 161 -5.13 -5.82 4.71
C ASN A 161 -3.69 -5.89 5.22
N ARG A 162 -3.37 -6.88 6.06
CA ARG A 162 -2.02 -7.06 6.61
C ARG A 162 -0.98 -7.30 5.53
N VAL A 163 -1.30 -8.15 4.55
CA VAL A 163 -0.41 -8.39 3.41
C VAL A 163 -0.21 -7.13 2.59
N SER A 164 -1.28 -6.37 2.34
CA SER A 164 -1.20 -5.10 1.60
C SER A 164 -0.31 -4.09 2.31
N ASP A 165 -0.47 -3.94 3.63
CA ASP A 165 0.33 -3.04 4.45
C ASP A 165 1.82 -3.44 4.45
N ALA A 166 2.11 -4.73 4.68
CA ALA A 166 3.46 -5.26 4.68
C ALA A 166 4.16 -5.11 3.31
N ILE A 167 3.46 -5.38 2.20
CA ILE A 167 3.97 -5.15 0.85
C ILE A 167 4.23 -3.66 0.61
N THR A 168 3.34 -2.78 1.11
CA THR A 168 3.47 -1.33 0.93
C THR A 168 4.79 -0.81 1.49
N GLY A 169 5.22 -1.30 2.66
CA GLY A 169 6.53 -0.98 3.25
C GLY A 169 7.75 -1.37 2.39
N LEU A 170 7.57 -2.26 1.41
CA LEU A 170 8.61 -2.67 0.46
C LEU A 170 8.54 -1.94 -0.88
N THR A 171 7.58 -1.04 -1.06
CA THR A 171 7.35 -0.34 -2.33
C THR A 171 8.51 0.60 -2.66
N GLY A 172 9.09 0.42 -3.84
CA GLY A 172 10.28 1.05 -4.41
C GLY A 172 10.42 0.54 -5.86
N PRO A 173 11.63 0.37 -6.43
CA PRO A 173 11.79 -0.46 -7.63
C PRO A 173 11.05 -1.79 -7.46
N SER A 174 10.05 -2.08 -8.30
CA SER A 174 9.11 -3.18 -8.07
C SER A 174 9.82 -4.53 -8.00
N CYS A 175 9.53 -5.33 -6.97
CA CYS A 175 10.09 -6.67 -6.80
C CYS A 175 9.01 -7.68 -6.40
N CYS A 176 8.43 -8.39 -7.38
CA CYS A 176 7.39 -9.39 -7.13
C CYS A 176 7.87 -10.53 -6.21
N LYS A 177 9.14 -10.91 -6.27
CA LYS A 177 9.71 -11.96 -5.39
C LYS A 177 9.76 -11.51 -3.92
N ALA A 178 10.12 -10.26 -3.65
CA ALA A 178 10.07 -9.71 -2.30
C ALA A 178 8.63 -9.66 -1.79
N TYR A 179 7.67 -9.25 -2.62
CA TYR A 179 6.25 -9.21 -2.26
C TYR A 179 5.70 -10.59 -1.92
N VAL A 180 6.07 -11.64 -2.67
CA VAL A 180 5.69 -13.03 -2.35
C VAL A 180 6.23 -13.44 -0.98
N ARG A 181 7.52 -13.23 -0.71
CA ARG A 181 8.14 -13.60 0.58
C ARG A 181 7.42 -12.94 1.76
N THR A 182 7.25 -11.63 1.68
CA THR A 182 6.60 -10.85 2.74
C THR A 182 5.15 -11.25 2.92
N ALA A 183 4.42 -11.44 1.82
CA ALA A 183 3.04 -11.89 1.89
C ALA A 183 2.91 -13.25 2.56
N LEU A 184 3.79 -14.20 2.25
CA LEU A 184 3.80 -15.53 2.86
C LEU A 184 4.18 -15.48 4.34
N GLU A 185 5.20 -14.71 4.71
CA GLU A 185 5.58 -14.49 6.11
C GLU A 185 4.40 -13.94 6.91
N THR A 186 3.80 -12.83 6.45
CA THR A 186 2.63 -12.21 7.07
C THR A 186 1.42 -13.14 7.10
N ALA A 187 1.17 -13.90 6.04
CA ALA A 187 0.07 -14.86 5.99
C ALA A 187 0.25 -16.01 6.98
N VAL A 188 1.47 -16.54 7.12
CA VAL A 188 1.80 -17.61 8.08
C VAL A 188 1.69 -17.13 9.52
N GLU A 189 2.09 -15.89 9.80
CA GLU A 189 1.88 -15.25 11.11
C GLU A 189 0.39 -15.13 11.43
N TYR A 190 -0.38 -14.53 10.52
CA TYR A 190 -1.79 -14.32 10.75
C TYR A 190 -2.60 -15.63 10.78
N LEU A 191 -2.20 -16.64 10.03
CA LEU A 191 -2.81 -17.97 10.05
C LEU A 191 -2.63 -18.65 11.42
N GLN A 192 -1.44 -18.51 12.02
CA GLN A 192 -1.19 -18.98 13.38
C GLN A 192 -2.04 -18.23 14.40
N GLU A 193 -2.15 -16.90 14.30
CA GLU A 193 -2.93 -16.06 15.21
C GLU A 193 -4.44 -16.34 15.13
N SER A 194 -4.98 -16.45 13.91
CA SER A 194 -6.43 -16.51 13.68
C SER A 194 -7.02 -17.92 13.70
N ARG A 195 -6.20 -18.95 13.47
CA ARG A 195 -6.63 -20.35 13.32
C ARG A 195 -5.77 -21.37 14.07
N GLY A 196 -4.68 -20.93 14.71
CA GLY A 196 -3.78 -21.83 15.43
C GLY A 196 -3.00 -22.81 14.55
N LEU A 197 -3.01 -22.62 13.23
CA LEU A 197 -2.40 -23.54 12.27
C LEU A 197 -0.92 -23.18 12.06
N THR A 198 -0.03 -24.08 12.48
CA THR A 198 1.42 -23.92 12.34
C THR A 198 1.93 -24.54 11.05
N LEU A 199 2.61 -23.73 10.24
CA LEU A 199 3.32 -24.15 9.03
C LEU A 199 4.84 -24.13 9.25
N GLY A 200 5.58 -24.77 8.34
CA GLY A 200 7.05 -24.68 8.31
C GLY A 200 7.50 -23.22 8.16
N ARG A 201 8.60 -22.89 8.84
CA ARG A 201 9.18 -21.54 8.87
C ARG A 201 10.70 -21.62 8.73
N SER A 202 11.17 -21.75 7.50
CA SER A 202 12.60 -21.70 7.17
C SER A 202 13.06 -20.26 7.06
N SER A 203 14.35 -20.04 7.30
CA SER A 203 14.96 -18.74 7.01
C SER A 203 15.04 -18.53 5.50
N VAL A 204 14.69 -17.33 5.06
CA VAL A 204 14.87 -16.95 3.65
C VAL A 204 16.37 -16.77 3.37
N PRO A 205 16.95 -17.49 2.38
CA PRO A 205 18.34 -17.29 2.00
C PRO A 205 18.55 -15.91 1.41
N ALA A 206 19.80 -15.44 1.39
CA ALA A 206 20.15 -14.17 0.76
C ALA A 206 19.66 -14.12 -0.71
N CYS A 207 19.06 -12.99 -1.09
CA CYS A 207 18.45 -12.85 -2.41
C CYS A 207 19.51 -12.95 -3.51
N ARG A 208 19.32 -13.92 -4.43
CA ARG A 208 20.20 -14.17 -5.59
C ARG A 208 19.81 -13.43 -6.88
N TYR A 209 18.82 -12.53 -6.80
CA TYR A 209 18.24 -11.83 -7.96
C TYR A 209 18.57 -10.33 -8.13
N PRO A 210 19.46 -9.66 -7.36
CA PRO A 210 19.69 -8.21 -7.52
C PRO A 210 19.95 -7.79 -8.97
N SER A 211 20.80 -8.53 -9.69
CA SER A 211 21.19 -8.23 -11.07
C SER A 211 20.14 -8.52 -12.14
N LYS A 212 18.99 -9.12 -11.80
CA LYS A 212 17.94 -9.50 -12.76
C LYS A 212 16.77 -8.51 -12.82
N HIS A 213 16.79 -7.43 -12.05
CA HIS A 213 15.66 -6.50 -12.00
C HIS A 213 15.63 -5.57 -13.23
N PRO A 214 14.54 -5.56 -14.02
CA PRO A 214 14.43 -4.67 -15.19
C PRO A 214 14.21 -3.20 -14.82
N HIS A 215 13.76 -2.90 -13.60
CA HIS A 215 13.43 -1.54 -13.13
C HIS A 215 14.26 -1.09 -11.92
N GLY A 216 15.37 -1.79 -11.64
CA GLY A 216 16.23 -1.53 -10.49
C GLY A 216 15.93 -2.39 -9.25
N CYS A 217 16.87 -2.39 -8.31
CA CYS A 217 16.80 -3.16 -7.06
C CYS A 217 16.89 -2.22 -5.85
N ARG A 218 16.29 -2.61 -4.72
CA ARG A 218 16.43 -1.88 -3.45
C ARG A 218 17.75 -2.15 -2.73
N GLU A 219 18.48 -3.19 -3.13
CA GLU A 219 19.76 -3.61 -2.55
C GLU A 219 19.68 -3.68 -1.02
N GLY A 220 20.59 -3.03 -0.29
CA GLY A 220 20.63 -3.04 1.18
C GLY A 220 19.35 -2.52 1.88
N ARG A 221 18.44 -1.85 1.15
CA ARG A 221 17.11 -1.45 1.66
C ARG A 221 16.03 -2.52 1.50
N CYS A 222 16.38 -3.70 0.97
CA CYS A 222 15.51 -4.87 0.91
C CYS A 222 15.83 -5.80 2.09
N PRO A 223 14.84 -6.23 2.89
CA PRO A 223 15.09 -7.15 4.01
C PRO A 223 15.68 -8.49 3.55
N TYR A 224 15.50 -8.86 2.28
CA TYR A 224 16.00 -10.12 1.73
C TYR A 224 17.40 -10.02 1.10
N PHE A 225 18.07 -8.85 1.11
CA PHE A 225 19.35 -8.68 0.40
C PHE A 225 20.51 -9.45 1.04
N GLY A 226 20.68 -9.39 2.37
CA GLY A 226 21.81 -9.99 3.09
C GLY A 226 21.58 -11.42 3.63
N GLY A 227 20.35 -11.92 3.63
CA GLY A 227 19.98 -13.19 4.28
C GLY A 227 19.81 -13.06 5.80
N SER A 228 18.70 -13.60 6.34
CA SER A 228 18.15 -13.49 7.72
C SER A 228 17.69 -12.06 8.11
N VAL A 229 16.50 -11.78 8.67
CA VAL A 229 15.57 -12.51 9.58
C VAL A 229 14.10 -12.10 9.31
N PHE A 230 13.18 -12.96 9.75
CA PHE A 230 11.80 -12.69 10.21
C PHE A 230 11.60 -11.27 10.77
N VAL A 231 10.70 -10.48 10.17
CA VAL A 231 10.34 -9.13 10.65
C VAL A 231 8.94 -9.18 11.25
N GLY A 232 8.86 -9.51 12.55
CA GLY A 232 7.69 -9.15 13.34
C GLY A 232 7.66 -7.63 13.51
N ALA A 233 6.64 -6.99 12.94
CA ALA A 233 6.41 -5.54 12.88
C ALA A 233 7.52 -4.74 12.16
N PHE A 234 7.28 -4.42 10.88
CA PHE A 234 8.08 -3.42 10.17
C PHE A 234 8.04 -2.09 10.94
N ALA A 235 9.20 -1.64 11.43
CA ALA A 235 9.38 -0.23 11.75
C ALA A 235 9.20 0.57 10.45
N THR A 236 8.14 1.38 10.39
CA THR A 236 7.92 2.34 9.31
C THR A 236 9.08 3.33 9.33
N SER A 237 10.07 3.08 8.48
CA SER A 237 11.03 4.13 8.15
C SER A 237 10.26 5.24 7.43
N PRO A 238 10.44 6.52 7.77
CA PRO A 238 9.74 7.60 7.08
C PRO A 238 10.04 7.52 5.58
N PRO A 239 9.06 7.73 4.70
CA PRO A 239 9.30 7.70 3.26
C PRO A 239 10.35 8.76 2.92
N GLU A 240 11.41 8.34 2.22
CA GLU A 240 12.31 9.27 1.54
C GLU A 240 11.46 10.15 0.61
N THR A 241 11.68 11.46 0.66
CA THR A 241 10.97 12.50 -0.10
C THR A 241 11.30 12.42 -1.59
N GLY A 242 10.87 11.35 -2.25
CA GLY A 242 10.75 11.30 -3.70
C GLY A 242 9.51 12.07 -4.12
N SER A 243 9.70 13.21 -4.80
CA SER A 243 8.59 13.95 -5.40
C SER A 243 7.90 13.09 -6.46
N LEU A 244 6.76 12.50 -6.12
CA LEU A 244 5.84 11.89 -7.09
C LEU A 244 5.20 13.03 -7.89
N SER A 245 5.73 13.29 -9.08
CA SER A 245 5.12 14.21 -10.03
C SER A 245 3.89 13.52 -10.64
N LEU A 246 2.72 13.72 -10.03
CA LEU A 246 1.45 13.31 -10.61
C LEU A 246 1.28 13.99 -11.97
N LYS A 247 1.02 13.23 -13.03
CA LYS A 247 0.62 13.78 -14.32
C LYS A 247 -0.71 14.50 -14.13
N THR A 248 -0.67 15.82 -14.17
CA THR A 248 -1.84 16.67 -14.06
C THR A 248 -2.68 16.54 -15.34
N ALA A 249 -3.94 16.12 -15.17
CA ALA A 249 -5.02 16.46 -16.11
C ALA A 249 -5.03 17.99 -16.37
N PRO A 250 -5.56 18.46 -17.51
CA PRO A 250 -5.35 19.84 -17.96
C PRO A 250 -5.68 20.84 -16.86
N GLN A 251 -4.65 21.57 -16.43
CA GLN A 251 -4.74 22.59 -15.39
C GLN A 251 -5.71 23.68 -15.85
N GLN A 252 -6.81 23.85 -15.13
CA GLN A 252 -7.43 25.16 -15.05
C GLN A 252 -6.51 26.03 -14.19
N SER A 253 -5.85 26.99 -14.84
CA SER A 253 -4.96 27.96 -14.22
C SER A 253 -5.71 28.75 -13.14
N VAL A 254 -5.32 28.60 -11.87
CA VAL A 254 -5.70 29.55 -10.82
C VAL A 254 -4.67 30.68 -10.80
N PRO A 255 -5.07 31.96 -10.87
CA PRO A 255 -4.14 33.07 -11.00
C PRO A 255 -3.54 33.52 -9.66
N GLY A 256 -2.21 33.63 -9.62
CA GLY A 256 -1.45 34.48 -8.69
C GLY A 256 -0.68 33.76 -7.57
N LYS A 257 0.64 34.00 -7.49
CA LYS A 257 1.49 33.62 -6.36
C LYS A 257 1.41 34.70 -5.27
N GLY A 258 0.87 34.37 -4.09
CA GLY A 258 0.87 35.28 -2.94
C GLY A 258 0.04 34.78 -1.76
N ILE A 259 0.44 35.13 -0.53
CA ILE A 259 -0.28 34.74 0.70
C ILE A 259 -1.69 35.36 0.79
N GLU A 260 -1.90 36.48 0.10
CA GLU A 260 -3.21 37.15 -0.02
C GLU A 260 -4.25 36.27 -0.74
N ASN A 261 -3.81 35.51 -1.74
CA ASN A 261 -4.66 34.54 -2.42
C ASN A 261 -5.06 33.39 -1.50
N LEU A 262 -4.14 32.94 -0.63
CA LEU A 262 -4.46 31.90 0.37
C LEU A 262 -5.46 32.42 1.41
N VAL A 263 -5.40 33.71 1.78
CA VAL A 263 -6.40 34.32 2.66
C VAL A 263 -7.77 34.39 2.01
N GLN A 264 -7.84 34.78 0.73
CA GLN A 264 -9.10 34.79 -0.01
C GLN A 264 -9.65 33.37 -0.14
N ARG A 265 -8.77 32.42 -0.42
CA ARG A 265 -9.10 31.01 -0.55
C ARG A 265 -9.62 30.40 0.75
N ALA A 266 -9.06 30.78 1.89
CA ALA A 266 -9.56 30.39 3.20
C ALA A 266 -11.05 30.77 3.39
N ARG A 267 -11.48 31.92 2.86
CA ARG A 267 -12.88 32.37 2.93
C ARG A 267 -13.78 31.55 2.00
N GLU A 268 -13.31 31.25 0.79
CA GLU A 268 -14.02 30.38 -0.15
C GLU A 268 -14.20 28.96 0.38
N LEU A 269 -13.25 28.47 1.17
CA LEU A 269 -13.31 27.17 1.84
C LEU A 269 -14.20 27.17 3.09
N GLY A 270 -14.82 28.29 3.45
CA GLY A 270 -15.82 28.36 4.51
C GLY A 270 -15.35 29.02 5.81
N ALA A 271 -14.22 29.73 5.82
CA ALA A 271 -13.88 30.62 6.93
C ALA A 271 -14.73 31.91 6.88
N ASP A 272 -15.42 32.24 7.96
CA ASP A 272 -16.18 33.49 8.07
C ASP A 272 -15.23 34.71 8.06
N LYS A 273 -14.05 34.54 8.67
CA LYS A 273 -12.97 35.52 8.65
C LYS A 273 -11.64 34.82 8.45
N ALA A 274 -10.79 35.41 7.60
CA ALA A 274 -9.40 35.00 7.43
C ALA A 274 -8.52 36.24 7.28
N LYS A 275 -7.37 36.24 7.95
CA LYS A 275 -6.34 37.30 7.84
C LYS A 275 -4.93 36.75 8.05
N THR A 276 -3.97 37.39 7.43
CA THR A 276 -2.55 37.18 7.71
C THR A 276 -2.18 37.84 9.04
N ILE A 277 -1.39 37.16 9.87
CA ILE A 277 -0.81 37.68 11.11
C ILE A 277 0.69 37.37 11.15
N SER A 278 1.47 38.18 11.89
CA SER A 278 2.80 37.75 12.33
C SER A 278 2.64 36.68 13.42
N THR A 279 3.46 35.64 13.35
CA THR A 279 3.53 34.59 14.37
C THR A 279 3.98 35.12 15.72
N ASP A 280 4.70 36.24 15.76
CA ASP A 280 5.07 36.93 17.00
C ASP A 280 3.86 37.47 17.79
N THR A 281 2.69 37.59 17.12
CA THR A 281 1.45 38.01 17.78
C THR A 281 0.72 36.86 18.49
N VAL A 282 1.20 35.62 18.34
CA VAL A 282 0.62 34.44 18.98
C VAL A 282 1.27 34.23 20.34
N ALA A 283 0.49 34.44 21.40
CA ALA A 283 0.94 34.16 22.77
C ALA A 283 0.82 32.66 23.08
N VAL A 284 1.94 32.03 23.45
CA VAL A 284 2.01 30.63 23.88
C VAL A 284 2.46 30.60 25.34
N GLU A 285 1.53 30.32 26.26
CA GLU A 285 1.76 30.42 27.70
C GLU A 285 1.26 29.19 28.46
N GLU A 286 1.94 28.84 29.55
CA GLU A 286 1.61 27.67 30.36
C GLU A 286 0.20 27.73 30.96
N TRP A 287 -0.30 28.92 31.30
CA TRP A 287 -1.62 29.06 31.91
C TRP A 287 -2.75 28.53 31.02
N VAL A 288 -2.58 28.55 29.68
CA VAL A 288 -3.56 28.01 28.73
C VAL A 288 -3.67 26.49 28.90
N ARG A 289 -2.53 25.81 29.06
CA ARG A 289 -2.46 24.37 29.32
C ARG A 289 -3.02 24.03 30.70
N TRP A 290 -2.77 24.84 31.73
CA TRP A 290 -3.33 24.64 33.06
C TRP A 290 -4.86 24.67 33.09
N LYS A 291 -5.52 25.45 32.22
CA LYS A 291 -6.99 25.41 32.05
C LYS A 291 -7.49 24.06 31.54
N CYS A 292 -6.69 23.35 30.75
CA CYS A 292 -7.01 22.00 30.29
C CYS A 292 -6.70 20.92 31.34
N LEU A 293 -5.63 21.10 32.14
CA LEU A 293 -5.24 20.14 33.17
C LEU A 293 -6.14 20.22 34.43
N TYR A 294 -6.63 21.41 34.77
CA TYR A 294 -7.36 21.65 36.01
C TYR A 294 -8.87 21.80 35.76
N GLY A 295 -9.59 20.68 35.78
CA GLY A 295 -11.07 20.65 35.76
C GLY A 295 -11.74 20.68 34.39
N CYS A 296 -10.99 20.52 33.29
CA CYS A 296 -11.57 20.42 31.96
C CYS A 296 -12.22 19.03 31.74
N PRO A 297 -13.48 18.95 31.29
CA PRO A 297 -14.17 17.69 31.02
C PRO A 297 -13.62 16.94 29.79
N PHE A 298 -12.69 17.53 29.04
CA PHE A 298 -12.06 16.93 27.86
C PHE A 298 -10.61 16.46 28.08
N HIS A 299 -10.07 16.65 29.29
CA HIS A 299 -8.73 16.16 29.62
C HIS A 299 -8.60 14.64 29.37
N GLY A 300 -7.58 14.22 28.63
CA GLY A 300 -7.28 12.82 28.32
C GLY A 300 -8.25 12.13 27.35
N LYS A 301 -9.10 12.87 26.62
CA LYS A 301 -10.12 12.27 25.75
C LYS A 301 -9.69 11.99 24.31
N ASP A 302 -8.74 12.75 23.76
CA ASP A 302 -8.29 12.63 22.37
C ASP A 302 -6.92 13.29 22.16
N ALA A 303 -6.41 13.25 20.92
CA ALA A 303 -5.12 13.82 20.53
C ALA A 303 -5.01 15.36 20.67
N TYR A 304 -6.14 16.08 20.83
CA TYR A 304 -6.20 17.54 20.98
C TYR A 304 -6.15 17.99 22.44
N HIS A 305 -6.17 17.05 23.39
CA HIS A 305 -6.12 17.34 24.81
C HIS A 305 -4.85 16.76 25.45
N PRO A 306 -4.33 17.37 26.54
CA PRO A 306 -3.29 16.73 27.33
C PRO A 306 -3.73 15.32 27.80
N PRO A 307 -2.82 14.34 27.80
CA PRO A 307 -1.37 14.46 27.61
C PRO A 307 -0.91 14.50 26.14
N CYS A 308 -1.77 14.22 25.17
CA CYS A 308 -1.40 14.07 23.76
C CYS A 308 -1.12 15.41 23.06
N ALA A 309 -1.81 16.47 23.45
CA ALA A 309 -1.56 17.81 22.90
C ALA A 309 -0.14 18.32 23.26
N PRO A 310 0.57 18.96 22.31
CA PRO A 310 1.90 19.54 22.54
C PRO A 310 1.96 20.42 23.79
N ASP A 311 3.09 20.38 24.49
CA ASP A 311 3.36 21.29 25.61
C ASP A 311 3.70 22.71 25.13
N ALA A 312 3.64 23.69 26.04
CA ALA A 312 3.84 25.09 25.67
C ALA A 312 5.29 25.38 25.23
N GLU A 313 6.28 24.70 25.81
CA GLU A 313 7.70 24.86 25.44
C GLU A 313 7.98 24.34 24.02
N SER A 314 7.49 23.16 23.68
CA SER A 314 7.58 22.59 22.33
C SER A 314 6.84 23.48 21.32
N THR A 315 5.64 23.95 21.68
CA THR A 315 4.85 24.84 20.82
C THR A 315 5.57 26.17 20.57
N LYS A 316 6.18 26.78 21.60
CA LYS A 316 7.00 28.00 21.45
C LYS A 316 8.16 27.81 20.47
N LYS A 317 8.81 26.64 20.46
CA LYS A 317 9.90 26.33 19.52
C LYS A 317 9.40 26.27 18.09
N VAL A 318 8.30 25.54 17.86
CA VAL A 318 7.68 25.43 16.52
C VAL A 318 7.25 26.80 16.01
N MET A 319 6.62 27.64 16.85
CA MET A 319 6.17 28.97 16.45
C MET A 319 7.31 29.87 15.94
N LYS A 320 8.55 29.68 16.40
CA LYS A 320 9.73 30.44 15.95
C LYS A 320 10.23 30.04 14.55
N GLU A 321 9.78 28.91 14.01
CA GLU A 321 10.16 28.47 12.66
C GLU A 321 9.38 29.18 11.55
N TYR A 322 8.38 29.97 11.93
CA TYR A 322 7.46 30.66 11.04
C TYR A 322 7.49 32.16 11.34
N SER A 323 7.41 32.99 10.31
CA SER A 323 7.26 34.46 10.43
C SER A 323 5.82 34.94 10.19
N THR A 324 4.96 34.09 9.65
CA THR A 324 3.65 34.47 9.14
C THR A 324 2.66 33.32 9.25
N ALA A 325 1.44 33.62 9.68
CA ALA A 325 0.34 32.66 9.79
C ALA A 325 -0.95 33.23 9.19
N ILE A 326 -1.86 32.36 8.77
CA ILE A 326 -3.23 32.73 8.39
C ILE A 326 -4.15 32.36 9.56
N LEU A 327 -4.74 33.36 10.20
CA LEU A 327 -5.72 33.17 11.26
C LEU A 327 -7.11 33.04 10.63
N MET A 328 -7.72 31.88 10.81
CA MET A 328 -9.06 31.56 10.32
C MET A 328 -10.06 31.49 11.48
N ASN A 329 -11.28 31.95 11.26
CA ASN A 329 -12.37 31.88 12.23
C ASN A 329 -13.67 31.50 11.51
N SER A 330 -14.44 30.61 12.12
CA SER A 330 -15.81 30.29 11.70
C SER A 330 -16.61 29.78 12.89
N SER A 331 -17.93 29.96 12.82
CA SER A 331 -18.91 29.31 13.71
C SER A 331 -18.98 27.78 13.54
N LYS A 332 -18.43 27.23 12.45
CA LYS A 332 -18.48 25.79 12.11
C LYS A 332 -17.10 25.14 12.25
N GLY A 333 -16.78 24.65 13.45
CA GLY A 333 -15.42 24.17 13.77
C GLY A 333 -14.91 22.98 12.95
N LYS A 334 -15.77 22.00 12.62
CA LYS A 334 -15.36 20.82 11.82
C LYS A 334 -15.02 21.20 10.38
N SER A 335 -15.89 21.97 9.72
CA SER A 335 -15.60 22.46 8.36
C SER A 335 -14.42 23.42 8.33
N LEU A 336 -14.20 24.19 9.41
CA LEU A 336 -13.02 25.05 9.52
C LEU A 336 -11.71 24.24 9.59
N THR A 337 -11.75 23.10 10.29
CA THR A 337 -10.62 22.15 10.35
C THR A 337 -10.34 21.56 8.98
N GLU A 338 -11.37 21.08 8.27
CA GLU A 338 -11.24 20.56 6.90
C GLU A 338 -10.71 21.63 5.93
N ALA A 339 -11.18 22.87 6.07
CA ALA A 339 -10.69 24.01 5.30
C ALA A 339 -9.22 24.32 5.59
N ALA A 340 -8.78 24.26 6.85
CA ALA A 340 -7.39 24.50 7.23
C ALA A 340 -6.45 23.43 6.66
N VAL A 341 -6.81 22.15 6.75
CA VAL A 341 -6.02 21.03 6.17
C VAL A 341 -5.94 21.15 4.66
N ARG A 342 -7.05 21.50 3.99
CA ARG A 342 -7.04 21.73 2.54
C ARG A 342 -6.17 22.92 2.16
N LEU A 343 -6.25 24.00 2.92
CA LEU A 343 -5.46 25.21 2.68
C LEU A 343 -3.96 24.96 2.91
N GLU A 344 -3.58 24.09 3.85
CA GLU A 344 -2.20 23.63 4.02
C GLU A 344 -1.66 22.99 2.73
N GLY A 345 -2.44 22.07 2.13
CA GLY A 345 -2.07 21.44 0.85
C GLY A 345 -1.99 22.44 -0.31
N GLU A 346 -2.94 23.38 -0.39
CA GLU A 346 -2.93 24.44 -1.42
C GLU A 346 -1.74 25.41 -1.21
N ALA A 347 -1.37 25.72 0.04
CA ALA A 347 -0.19 26.53 0.37
C ALA A 347 1.12 25.81 0.02
N TYR A 348 1.21 24.50 0.29
CA TYR A 348 2.35 23.68 -0.10
C TYR A 348 2.55 23.73 -1.63
N GLN A 349 1.48 23.57 -2.41
CA GLN A 349 1.51 23.65 -3.87
C GLN A 349 1.90 25.06 -4.38
N ALA A 350 1.58 26.11 -3.62
CA ALA A 350 1.99 27.48 -3.93
C ALA A 350 3.46 27.78 -3.58
N GLY A 351 4.21 26.81 -3.05
CA GLY A 351 5.64 26.91 -2.73
C GLY A 351 5.95 27.17 -1.25
N TYR A 352 4.94 27.22 -0.39
CA TYR A 352 5.13 27.32 1.06
C TYR A 352 5.37 25.92 1.65
N TYR A 353 6.53 25.33 1.39
CA TYR A 353 6.84 23.94 1.74
C TYR A 353 6.77 23.59 3.24
N LYS A 354 6.86 24.60 4.12
CA LYS A 354 6.67 24.43 5.57
C LYS A 354 5.22 24.62 6.02
N ALA A 355 4.26 24.87 5.12
CA ALA A 355 2.87 25.12 5.52
C ALA A 355 2.37 24.02 6.47
N PHE A 356 1.80 24.45 7.60
CA PHE A 356 1.32 23.58 8.67
C PHE A 356 0.06 24.17 9.31
N ALA A 357 -1.01 23.39 9.35
CA ALA A 357 -2.30 23.78 9.90
C ALA A 357 -2.42 23.36 11.37
N LEU A 358 -2.52 24.36 12.25
CA LEU A 358 -2.93 24.15 13.64
C LEU A 358 -4.46 24.18 13.72
N THR A 359 -5.07 23.02 13.96
CA THR A 359 -6.53 22.86 14.01
C THR A 359 -7.06 22.78 15.44
N ALA A 360 -8.34 23.13 15.61
CA ALA A 360 -8.99 23.19 16.93
C ALA A 360 -9.93 21.99 17.21
N LEU A 361 -10.24 21.17 16.21
CA LEU A 361 -11.09 19.98 16.31
C LEU A 361 -10.55 18.88 15.40
N SER A 362 -10.93 17.63 15.67
CA SER A 362 -10.59 16.51 14.79
C SER A 362 -11.34 16.57 13.46
N SER A 363 -10.62 16.27 12.37
CA SER A 363 -11.19 15.98 11.05
C SER A 363 -11.06 14.48 10.79
N GLY A 364 -11.97 13.70 11.37
CA GLY A 364 -12.02 12.25 11.19
C GLY A 364 -13.34 11.66 11.67
N PRO A 365 -13.66 10.40 11.32
CA PRO A 365 -14.77 9.69 11.95
C PRO A 365 -14.57 9.62 13.48
N ALA A 366 -15.66 9.50 14.24
CA ALA A 366 -15.57 9.39 15.69
C ALA A 366 -14.65 8.21 16.08
N GLY A 367 -13.57 8.51 16.81
CA GLY A 367 -12.54 7.52 17.16
C GLY A 367 -11.28 7.54 16.28
N ALA A 368 -11.18 8.43 15.29
CA ALA A 368 -9.92 8.70 14.60
C ALA A 368 -9.05 9.66 15.43
N THR A 369 -8.46 9.15 16.51
CA THR A 369 -7.22 9.66 17.12
C THR A 369 -6.46 8.50 17.71
#